data_AF-A0A0Q5N1K7-F1
#
_entry.id   AF-A0A0Q5N1K7-F1
#
_cell.length_a   1.000
_cell.length_b   1.000
_cell.length_c   1.000
_cell.angle_alpha   90.00
_cell.angle_beta   90.00
_cell.angle_gamma   90.00
#
_symmetry.space_group_name_H-M   'P 1'
#
loop_
_entity.id
_entity.type
_entity.pdbx_description
1 polymer ?
#
loop_
_entity_poly.entity_id
_entity_poly.type
_entity_poly.pdbx_seq_one_letter_code
_entity_poly.pdbx_strand_id
1 'polypeptide(L)'
;MYLARFQGLPRYEPEGKRPPSPDSSGCAYSESGDETGPFAVLTFTDLSVASEMQALLAASCKYSELAPGVTKVETLARERGWQAWTATKEAGVHEAQVCTGSHIYNASLSNIPGTVPEDALETILAVIR
;
A
#
# COMPACT_ATOMS: atom_id res chain seq x y z
N MET A 1 14.58 -5.20 -5.74
CA MET A 1 13.49 -4.32 -5.27
C MET A 1 12.34 -4.50 -6.23
N TYR A 2 11.14 -4.89 -5.77
CA TYR A 2 10.00 -5.19 -6.64
C TYR A 2 9.64 -4.02 -7.57
N LEU A 3 9.79 -2.79 -7.06
CA LEU A 3 9.57 -1.55 -7.82
C LEU A 3 10.42 -1.42 -9.10
N ALA A 4 11.53 -2.16 -9.22
CA ALA A 4 12.37 -2.15 -10.42
C ALA A 4 11.66 -2.73 -11.68
N ARG A 5 10.52 -3.41 -11.52
CA ARG A 5 9.71 -3.91 -12.64
C ARG A 5 8.95 -2.79 -13.37
N PHE A 6 8.70 -1.67 -12.70
CA PHE A 6 7.91 -0.55 -13.24
C PHE A 6 8.82 0.39 -14.02
N GLN A 7 8.87 0.18 -15.34
CA GLN A 7 9.58 1.08 -16.24
C GLN A 7 8.89 2.46 -16.20
N GLY A 8 9.63 3.51 -15.84
CA GLY A 8 9.10 4.87 -15.68
C GLY A 8 9.02 5.37 -14.24
N LEU A 9 9.18 4.50 -13.23
CA LEU A 9 9.40 4.98 -11.87
C LEU A 9 10.84 5.51 -11.72
N PRO A 10 11.05 6.67 -11.06
CA PRO A 10 12.39 7.12 -10.73
C PRO A 10 13.07 6.08 -9.84
N ARG A 11 14.34 5.79 -10.15
CA ARG A 11 15.14 4.77 -9.44
C ARG A 11 15.69 5.25 -8.09
N TYR A 12 15.44 6.50 -7.74
CA TYR A 12 15.88 7.16 -6.52
C TYR A 12 14.65 7.81 -5.84
N GLU A 13 14.74 8.03 -4.52
CA GLU A 13 13.71 8.77 -3.78
C GLU A 13 13.44 10.13 -4.45
N PRO A 14 12.19 10.63 -4.45
CA PRO A 14 11.89 11.96 -4.97
C PRO A 14 12.75 13.00 -4.23
N GLU A 15 13.23 14.01 -4.94
CA GLU A 15 13.81 15.21 -4.33
C GLU A 15 12.73 15.92 -3.51
N GLY A 16 12.54 15.48 -2.27
CA GLY A 16 11.45 15.94 -1.42
C GLY A 16 11.01 14.84 -0.48
N LYS A 17 11.70 14.71 0.67
CA LYS A 17 11.26 13.85 1.76
C LYS A 17 9.84 14.26 2.16
N ARG A 18 8.85 13.42 1.87
CA ARG A 18 7.55 13.55 2.55
C ARG A 18 7.85 13.41 4.04
N PRO A 19 7.49 14.39 4.90
CA PRO A 19 7.75 14.26 6.33
C PRO A 19 7.10 12.96 6.81
N PRO A 20 7.82 12.13 7.58
CA PRO A 20 7.26 10.89 8.11
C PRO A 20 5.98 11.23 8.89
N SER A 21 4.90 10.51 8.61
CA SER A 21 3.74 10.56 9.49
C SER A 21 4.18 9.96 10.83
N PRO A 22 3.80 10.54 11.98
CA PRO A 22 4.14 9.94 13.28
C PRO A 22 3.60 8.52 13.42
N ASP A 23 2.52 8.19 12.69
CA ASP A 23 1.82 6.91 12.77
C ASP A 23 2.12 5.97 11.59
N SER A 24 2.93 6.39 10.60
CA SER A 24 3.30 5.52 9.48
C SER A 24 4.70 5.79 8.94
N SER A 25 5.45 4.71 8.78
CA SER A 25 6.75 4.71 8.12
C SER A 25 6.60 4.20 6.69
N GLY A 26 7.37 4.73 5.73
CA GLY A 26 7.20 4.31 4.35
C GLY A 26 8.19 4.93 3.39
N CYS A 27 8.11 4.47 2.14
CA CYS A 27 8.85 4.99 1.01
C CYS A 27 7.87 5.47 -0.05
N ALA A 28 8.17 6.58 -0.68
CA ALA A 28 7.43 7.11 -1.83
C ALA A 28 8.40 7.34 -2.98
N TYR A 29 7.97 7.02 -4.19
CA TYR A 29 8.68 7.25 -5.44
C TYR A 29 7.73 8.02 -6.37
N SER A 30 8.11 9.21 -6.79
CA SER A 30 7.36 10.03 -7.76
C SER A 30 8.37 10.78 -8.64
N GLU A 31 8.08 10.89 -9.93
CA GLU A 31 8.93 11.60 -10.90
C GLU A 31 8.96 13.13 -10.64
N SER A 32 7.81 13.70 -10.25
CA SER A 32 7.59 15.14 -10.11
C SER A 32 7.44 15.62 -8.67
N GLY A 33 7.34 14.70 -7.71
CA GLY A 33 6.95 15.03 -6.33
C GLY A 33 5.47 15.39 -6.17
N ASP A 34 4.70 15.39 -7.27
CA ASP A 34 3.24 15.50 -7.29
C ASP A 34 2.59 14.21 -7.82
N GLU A 35 1.26 14.11 -7.71
CA GLU A 35 0.48 12.94 -8.11
C GLU A 35 0.12 12.92 -9.61
N THR A 36 0.68 13.84 -10.41
CA THR A 36 0.38 13.94 -11.86
C THR A 36 1.26 13.06 -12.74
N GLY A 37 2.45 12.68 -12.24
CA GLY A 37 3.36 11.71 -12.86
C GLY A 37 3.22 10.30 -12.29
N PRO A 38 3.98 9.33 -12.81
CA PRO A 38 4.09 7.98 -12.24
C PRO A 38 4.50 8.05 -10.77
N PHE A 39 3.71 7.41 -9.89
CA PHE A 39 4.06 7.30 -8.47
C PHE A 39 3.82 5.91 -7.90
N ALA A 40 4.65 5.57 -6.91
CA ALA A 40 4.52 4.38 -6.08
C ALA A 40 4.77 4.74 -4.62
N VAL A 41 3.81 4.41 -3.75
CA VAL A 41 3.90 4.62 -2.31
C VAL A 41 3.76 3.27 -1.62
N LEU A 42 4.61 3.01 -0.64
CA LEU A 42 4.49 1.89 0.29
C LEU A 42 4.62 2.43 1.71
N THR A 43 3.61 2.18 2.54
CA THR A 43 3.62 2.54 3.95
C THR A 43 3.35 1.33 4.81
N PHE A 44 3.83 1.39 6.05
CA PHE A 44 3.44 0.47 7.10
C PHE A 44 3.17 1.23 8.41
N THR A 45 2.29 0.66 9.20
CA THR A 45 1.97 1.11 10.55
C THR A 45 2.07 -0.06 11.51
N ASP A 46 2.79 0.15 12.61
CA ASP A 46 2.87 -0.78 13.73
C ASP A 46 1.59 -0.68 14.60
N LEU A 47 0.94 -1.81 14.84
CA LEU A 47 -0.25 -1.95 15.66
C LEU A 47 0.03 -2.49 17.07
N SER A 48 1.30 -2.78 17.39
CA SER A 48 1.71 -3.31 18.70
C SER A 48 1.57 -2.30 19.84
N VAL A 49 1.52 -1.00 19.51
CA VAL A 49 1.29 0.07 20.49
C VAL A 49 -0.20 0.19 20.77
N ALA A 50 -0.59 -0.05 22.02
CA ALA A 50 -1.97 0.11 22.46
C ALA A 50 -2.33 1.60 22.60
N SER A 51 -2.91 2.17 21.55
CA SER A 51 -3.52 3.51 21.54
C SER A 51 -4.88 3.46 20.83
N GLU A 52 -5.73 4.47 21.07
CA GLU A 52 -7.04 4.60 20.43
C GLU A 52 -6.90 4.65 18.90
N MET A 53 -5.88 5.34 18.38
CA MET A 53 -5.61 5.42 16.93
C MET A 53 -5.28 4.03 16.37
N GLN A 54 -4.43 3.26 17.04
CA GLN A 54 -4.03 1.92 16.62
C GLN A 54 -5.21 0.94 16.72
N ALA A 55 -6.11 1.11 17.69
CA ALA A 55 -7.35 0.34 17.76
C ALA A 55 -8.29 0.62 16.58
N LEU A 56 -8.42 1.89 16.18
CA LEU A 56 -9.19 2.28 14.99
C LEU A 56 -8.57 1.73 13.70
N LEU A 57 -7.24 1.79 13.57
CA LEU A 57 -6.52 1.21 12.45
C LEU A 57 -6.66 -0.32 12.42
N ALA A 58 -6.52 -1.00 13.55
CA ALA A 58 -6.74 -2.45 13.63
C ALA A 58 -8.19 -2.83 13.29
N ALA A 59 -9.16 -1.97 13.58
CA ALA A 59 -10.55 -2.17 13.15
C ALA A 59 -10.68 -2.06 11.63
N SER A 60 -10.00 -1.13 10.96
CA SER A 60 -10.07 -0.97 9.50
C SER A 60 -9.63 -2.21 8.74
N CYS A 61 -8.71 -3.01 9.30
CA CYS A 61 -8.32 -4.32 8.76
C CYS A 61 -9.48 -5.32 8.63
N LYS A 62 -10.52 -5.19 9.46
CA LYS A 62 -11.73 -6.02 9.43
C LYS A 62 -12.81 -5.38 8.56
N TYR A 63 -12.81 -4.05 8.48
CA TYR A 63 -13.72 -3.25 7.67
C TYR A 63 -13.09 -2.91 6.31
N SER A 64 -12.82 -3.93 5.51
CA SER A 64 -12.78 -3.74 4.05
C SER A 64 -14.24 -3.65 3.56
N GLU A 65 -14.98 -2.63 3.99
CA GLU A 65 -16.33 -2.40 3.47
C GLU A 65 -16.20 -1.98 2.02
N LEU A 66 -16.30 -2.96 1.12
CA LEU A 66 -17.06 -3.01 -0.14
C LEU A 66 -17.23 -1.71 -0.94
N ALA A 67 -16.32 -0.75 -0.82
CA ALA A 67 -16.29 0.41 -1.69
C ALA A 67 -16.16 -0.12 -3.12
N PRO A 68 -16.87 0.48 -4.09
CA PRO A 68 -16.78 0.07 -5.48
C PRO A 68 -15.32 -0.06 -5.92
N GLY A 69 -14.98 -1.21 -6.50
CA GLY A 69 -13.61 -1.49 -6.97
C GLY A 69 -12.70 -2.20 -5.95
N VAL A 70 -13.14 -2.45 -4.71
CA VAL A 70 -12.37 -3.24 -3.72
C VAL A 70 -12.60 -4.74 -3.89
N THR A 71 -11.52 -5.51 -3.97
CA THR A 71 -11.51 -6.98 -4.07
C THR A 71 -10.72 -7.59 -2.91
N LYS A 72 -11.35 -8.49 -2.15
CA LYS A 72 -10.68 -9.23 -1.07
C LYS A 72 -9.70 -10.27 -1.61
N VAL A 73 -8.59 -10.45 -0.92
CA VAL A 73 -7.55 -11.44 -1.24
C VAL A 73 -7.61 -12.60 -0.25
N GLU A 74 -8.54 -13.52 -0.49
CA GLU A 74 -8.85 -14.66 0.39
C GLU A 74 -7.68 -15.65 0.56
N THR A 75 -6.77 -15.72 -0.42
CA THR A 75 -5.60 -16.61 -0.40
C THR A 75 -4.67 -16.31 0.78
N LEU A 76 -4.39 -15.03 1.06
CA LEU A 76 -3.53 -14.62 2.17
C LEU A 76 -4.16 -14.90 3.54
N ALA A 77 -5.49 -14.76 3.64
CA ALA A 77 -6.22 -15.13 4.84
C ALA A 77 -6.08 -16.63 5.13
N ARG A 78 -6.22 -17.47 4.09
CA ARG A 78 -6.11 -18.93 4.23
C ARG A 78 -4.69 -19.40 4.52
N GLU A 79 -3.68 -18.80 3.89
CA GLU A 79 -2.29 -19.30 3.96
C GLU A 79 -1.51 -18.73 5.14
N ARG A 80 -1.79 -17.48 5.54
CA ARG A 80 -0.99 -16.74 6.53
C ARG A 80 -1.83 -16.15 7.67
N GLY A 81 -3.15 -16.25 7.62
CA GLY A 81 -4.05 -15.62 8.59
C GLY A 81 -4.15 -14.10 8.43
N TRP A 82 -3.73 -13.55 7.29
CA TRP A 82 -3.69 -12.11 7.04
C TRP A 82 -4.96 -11.62 6.35
N GLN A 83 -5.45 -10.44 6.73
CA GLN A 83 -6.54 -9.79 5.99
C GLN A 83 -5.92 -8.95 4.87
N ALA A 84 -6.43 -9.07 3.65
CA ALA A 84 -5.89 -8.32 2.53
C ALA A 84 -6.95 -7.99 1.49
N TRP A 85 -6.75 -6.86 0.80
CA TRP A 85 -7.58 -6.43 -0.31
C TRP A 85 -6.75 -5.65 -1.34
N THR A 86 -7.29 -5.57 -2.54
CA THR A 86 -6.80 -4.73 -3.65
C THR A 86 -7.93 -3.83 -4.15
N ALA A 87 -7.61 -2.70 -4.77
CA ALA A 87 -8.61 -1.81 -5.34
C ALA A 87 -8.09 -1.03 -6.54
N THR A 88 -9.01 -0.55 -7.39
CA THR A 88 -8.75 0.54 -8.34
C THR A 88 -9.68 1.71 -8.00
N LYS A 89 -9.11 2.84 -7.61
CA LYS A 89 -9.85 4.07 -7.35
C LYS A 89 -10.09 4.86 -8.64
N GLU A 90 -10.94 5.89 -8.52
CA GLU A 90 -11.08 6.93 -9.55
C GLU A 90 -9.70 7.50 -9.92
N ALA A 91 -9.53 7.87 -11.19
CA ALA A 91 -8.25 8.23 -11.82
C ALA A 91 -7.24 7.09 -12.03
N GLY A 92 -7.62 5.82 -11.82
CA GLY A 92 -6.76 4.67 -12.16
C GLY A 92 -5.66 4.38 -11.14
N VAL A 93 -5.83 4.85 -9.90
CA VAL A 93 -4.91 4.54 -8.80
C VAL A 93 -5.18 3.11 -8.32
N HIS A 94 -4.16 2.26 -8.37
CA HIS A 94 -4.20 0.89 -7.90
C HIS A 94 -3.69 0.80 -6.46
N GLU A 95 -4.48 0.23 -5.56
CA GLU A 95 -4.14 0.12 -4.15
C GLU A 95 -4.19 -1.31 -3.65
N ALA A 96 -3.43 -1.57 -2.59
CA ALA A 96 -3.54 -2.79 -1.82
C ALA A 96 -3.29 -2.50 -0.33
N GLN A 97 -3.87 -3.35 0.51
CA GLN A 97 -3.59 -3.38 1.94
C GLN A 97 -3.42 -4.82 2.40
N VAL A 98 -2.48 -5.03 3.32
CA VAL A 98 -2.29 -6.30 4.03
C VAL A 98 -2.17 -6.02 5.52
N CYS A 99 -3.01 -6.68 6.30
CA CYS A 99 -2.99 -6.67 7.76
C CYS A 99 -2.49 -8.02 8.29
N THR A 100 -1.36 -8.00 8.98
CA THR A 100 -0.71 -9.21 9.54
C THR A 100 -1.08 -9.47 11.00
N GLY A 101 -1.88 -8.58 11.61
CA GLY A 101 -2.26 -8.61 13.02
C GLY A 101 -1.40 -7.72 13.90
N SER A 102 -0.10 -7.59 13.59
CA SER A 102 0.80 -6.64 14.26
C SER A 102 1.11 -5.41 13.42
N HIS A 103 0.88 -5.47 12.11
CA HIS A 103 1.15 -4.37 11.20
C HIS A 103 0.04 -4.24 10.15
N ILE A 104 -0.10 -3.01 9.64
CA ILE A 104 -0.82 -2.71 8.41
C ILE A 104 0.20 -2.26 7.38
N TYR A 105 0.13 -2.83 6.19
CA TYR A 105 0.89 -2.39 5.03
C TYR A 105 -0.08 -1.86 3.99
N ASN A 106 0.24 -0.73 3.37
CA ASN A 106 -0.53 -0.16 2.27
C ASN A 106 0.41 0.15 1.12
N ALA A 107 -0.05 -0.10 -0.10
CA ALA A 107 0.62 0.33 -1.31
C ALA A 107 -0.35 1.04 -2.24
N SER A 108 0.14 2.07 -2.91
CA SER A 108 -0.59 2.83 -3.93
C SER A 108 0.31 3.03 -5.15
N LEU A 109 -0.18 2.68 -6.32
CA LEU A 109 0.47 2.86 -7.61
C LEU A 109 -0.44 3.69 -8.51
N SER A 110 0.09 4.70 -9.20
CA SER A 110 -0.71 5.52 -10.14
C SER A 110 0.13 6.01 -11.30
N ASN A 111 -0.53 6.23 -12.45
CA ASN A 111 0.07 6.76 -13.68
C ASN A 111 1.31 5.96 -14.16
N ILE A 112 1.46 4.71 -13.71
CA ILE A 112 2.49 3.80 -14.20
C ILE A 112 1.86 2.95 -15.31
N PRO A 113 2.35 3.01 -16.57
CA PRO A 113 1.76 2.25 -17.65
C PRO A 113 1.76 0.74 -17.39
N GLY A 114 0.60 0.11 -17.59
CA GLY A 114 0.44 -1.35 -17.53
C GLY A 114 0.38 -1.94 -16.12
N THR A 115 0.27 -1.11 -15.07
CA THR A 115 0.03 -1.62 -13.71
C THR A 115 -1.41 -2.09 -13.52
N VAL A 116 -1.56 -3.01 -12.58
CA VAL A 116 -2.85 -3.57 -12.15
C VAL A 116 -2.93 -3.60 -10.61
N PRO A 117 -4.09 -3.80 -9.98
CA PRO A 117 -4.21 -3.85 -8.51
C PRO A 117 -3.30 -4.88 -7.84
N GLU A 118 -3.05 -6.01 -8.48
CA GLU A 118 -2.17 -7.07 -8.00
C GLU A 118 -0.71 -6.58 -7.87
N ASP A 119 -0.30 -5.60 -8.67
CA ASP A 119 1.04 -5.02 -8.56
C ASP A 119 1.25 -4.26 -7.25
N ALA A 120 0.20 -3.61 -6.73
CA ALA A 120 0.25 -2.96 -5.42
C ALA A 120 0.38 -4.02 -4.32
N LEU A 121 -0.35 -5.14 -4.43
CA LEU A 121 -0.24 -6.24 -3.48
C LEU A 121 1.16 -6.85 -3.46
N GLU A 122 1.70 -7.17 -4.62
CA GLU A 122 3.04 -7.75 -4.74
C GLU A 122 4.14 -6.79 -4.26
N THR A 123 3.93 -5.47 -4.37
CA THR A 123 4.81 -4.46 -3.76
C THR A 123 4.89 -4.62 -2.24
N ILE A 124 3.76 -4.90 -1.59
CA ILE A 124 3.69 -5.20 -0.16
C ILE A 124 4.34 -6.55 0.13
N LEU A 125 3.96 -7.60 -0.59
CA LEU A 125 4.48 -8.96 -0.36
C LEU A 125 5.99 -9.07 -0.56
N ALA A 126 6.58 -8.21 -1.39
CA ALA A 126 8.03 -8.14 -1.57
C ALA A 126 8.79 -7.67 -0.32
N VAL A 127 8.13 -6.99 0.62
CA VAL A 127 8.76 -6.49 1.86
C VAL A 127 8.34 -7.27 3.12
N ILE A 128 7.23 -8.00 3.08
CA ILE A 128 6.80 -8.89 4.16
C ILE A 128 7.34 -10.29 3.88
N ARG A 129 8.26 -10.77 4.73
CA ARG A 129 8.78 -12.15 4.65
C ARG A 129 7.87 -13.11 5.40
#